data_AF-A0A382NZE8-F1
#
_entry.id   AF-A0A382NZE8-F1
#
_cell.length_a   1.000
_cell.length_b   1.000
_cell.length_c   1.000
_cell.angle_alpha   90.00
_cell.angle_beta   90.00
_cell.angle_gamma   90.00
#
_symmetry.space_group_name_H-M   'P 1'
#
loop_
_entity.id
_entity.type
_entity.pdbx_description
1 polymer ?
#
loop_
_entity_poly.entity_id
_entity_poly.type
_entity_poly.pdbx_seq_one_letter_code
_entity_poly.pdbx_strand_id
1 'polypeptide(L)'
;MRIATQKISEPWASIGTVLGQPTINDYTFYLKKFKAKKGDIIAAEAKLPTGEGKVIDVVVWGRIMEIVSSNDFLPNEATKELTEENIDIQNTILPLTKNDSICMVKNLGYTKNCVGEKMVLIPVNYPVSPGGVVKYPASKDLGTLLNAGMNNKNPLFIGHLVARKDIDVFVSADNMVSRHVLVIGMTGSGKSVWVRRAVRELMQKQYPILIIDPHGDNLGIVQKAKKLFPDHKIKLFYPKISAPKNNKEVIFTLIEKLGNKLTEPQYEFLNWLLTNIDYEAGTSLLHYISILIQRSNAAAANKRSKSSSSLNGAS
;
A
#
# COMPACT_ATOMS: atom_id res chain seq x y z
N MET A 1 -4.42 18.55 -49.03
CA MET A 1 -3.60 17.55 -48.30
C MET A 1 -4.19 17.39 -46.90
N ARG A 2 -4.83 16.26 -46.60
CA ARG A 2 -5.21 15.95 -45.20
C ARG A 2 -3.91 15.61 -44.48
N ILE A 3 -3.49 16.43 -43.53
CA ILE A 3 -2.43 16.05 -42.59
C ILE A 3 -2.97 14.78 -41.91
N ALA A 4 -2.38 13.63 -42.21
CA ALA A 4 -2.72 12.40 -41.52
C ALA A 4 -2.36 12.62 -40.05
N THR A 5 -3.36 12.85 -39.21
CA THR A 5 -3.17 12.90 -37.76
C THR A 5 -2.61 11.56 -37.34
N GLN A 6 -1.32 11.57 -36.98
CA GLN A 6 -0.60 10.39 -36.56
C GLN A 6 -1.29 9.79 -35.33
N LYS A 7 -1.59 8.49 -35.38
CA LYS A 7 -2.23 7.79 -34.27
C LYS A 7 -1.21 7.54 -33.18
N ILE A 8 -1.63 7.68 -31.93
CA ILE A 8 -0.75 7.39 -30.80
C ILE A 8 -0.47 5.89 -30.66
N SER A 9 -1.36 5.06 -31.18
CA SER A 9 -1.25 3.59 -31.15
C SER A 9 -0.40 2.98 -32.25
N GLU A 10 -0.02 3.75 -33.28
CA GLU A 10 0.81 3.28 -34.40
C GLU A 10 2.13 2.61 -33.96
N PRO A 11 2.95 3.21 -33.07
CA PRO A 11 4.23 2.61 -32.67
C PRO A 11 4.06 1.41 -31.72
N TRP A 12 2.85 1.15 -31.20
CA TRP A 12 2.63 0.10 -30.22
C TRP A 12 2.54 -1.29 -30.87
N ALA A 13 3.10 -2.27 -30.17
CA ALA A 13 3.09 -3.66 -30.62
C ALA A 13 1.67 -4.23 -30.63
N SER A 14 1.26 -4.86 -31.73
CA SER A 14 -0.01 -5.60 -31.79
C SER A 14 0.13 -6.95 -31.10
N ILE A 15 -0.67 -7.14 -30.07
CA ILE A 15 -0.62 -8.33 -29.19
C ILE A 15 -1.81 -9.25 -29.37
N GLY A 16 -2.87 -8.83 -30.04
CA GLY A 16 -4.05 -9.67 -30.17
C GLY A 16 -5.20 -9.03 -30.95
N THR A 17 -6.31 -9.76 -30.97
CA THR A 17 -7.53 -9.39 -31.70
C THR A 17 -8.76 -9.66 -30.85
N VAL A 18 -9.65 -8.66 -30.74
CA VAL A 18 -10.89 -8.73 -29.96
C VAL A 18 -11.80 -9.83 -30.48
N LEU A 19 -12.37 -10.60 -29.57
CA LEU A 19 -13.25 -11.73 -29.83
C LEU A 19 -14.72 -11.39 -29.62
N GLY A 20 -15.57 -12.07 -30.39
CA GLY A 20 -16.98 -12.30 -30.06
C GLY A 20 -17.81 -11.03 -29.80
N GLN A 21 -18.54 -11.04 -28.69
CA GLN A 21 -19.54 -10.04 -28.27
C GLN A 21 -18.98 -9.13 -27.15
N PRO A 22 -18.15 -8.13 -27.48
CA PRO A 22 -17.65 -7.16 -26.51
C PRO A 22 -18.79 -6.31 -25.94
N THR A 23 -18.66 -5.98 -24.66
CA THR A 23 -19.58 -5.07 -23.96
C THR A 23 -18.88 -3.74 -23.67
N ILE A 24 -19.63 -2.78 -23.12
CA ILE A 24 -19.09 -1.48 -22.70
C ILE A 24 -18.12 -1.64 -21.52
N ASN A 25 -18.34 -2.64 -20.68
CA ASN A 25 -17.56 -2.85 -19.46
C ASN A 25 -16.39 -3.81 -19.67
N ASP A 26 -16.58 -4.85 -20.46
CA ASP A 26 -15.63 -5.95 -20.58
C ASP A 26 -15.61 -6.52 -22.01
N TYR A 27 -14.46 -7.06 -22.41
CA TYR A 27 -14.32 -7.80 -23.66
C TYR A 27 -13.28 -8.91 -23.54
N THR A 28 -13.30 -9.85 -24.49
CA THR A 28 -12.29 -10.89 -24.62
C THR A 28 -11.46 -10.68 -25.88
N PHE A 29 -10.22 -11.17 -25.88
CA PHE A 29 -9.37 -11.14 -27.07
C PHE A 29 -8.41 -12.33 -27.12
N TYR A 30 -8.04 -12.77 -28.32
CA TYR A 30 -6.96 -13.74 -28.50
C TYR A 30 -5.61 -13.05 -28.35
N LEU A 31 -4.82 -13.51 -27.39
CA LEU A 31 -3.48 -13.03 -27.11
C LEU A 31 -2.45 -13.85 -27.91
N LYS A 32 -1.59 -13.15 -28.64
CA LYS A 32 -0.38 -13.74 -29.23
C LYS A 32 0.52 -14.27 -28.12
N LYS A 33 1.03 -15.49 -28.30
CA LYS A 33 1.82 -16.21 -27.31
C LYS A 33 2.89 -15.33 -26.65
N PHE A 34 2.88 -15.32 -25.31
CA PHE A 34 3.85 -14.62 -24.45
C PHE A 34 3.93 -13.09 -24.60
N LYS A 35 2.91 -12.43 -25.16
CA LYS A 35 2.95 -10.97 -25.38
C LYS A 35 2.36 -10.10 -24.26
N ALA A 36 1.68 -10.69 -23.27
CA ALA A 36 1.14 -9.98 -22.12
C ALA A 36 0.94 -10.93 -20.93
N LYS A 37 0.69 -10.36 -19.74
CA LYS A 37 0.42 -11.10 -18.50
C LYS A 37 -0.78 -10.53 -17.76
N LYS A 38 -1.30 -11.29 -16.80
CA LYS A 38 -2.41 -10.86 -15.91
C LYS A 38 -2.06 -9.54 -15.24
N GLY A 39 -3.01 -8.60 -15.27
CA GLY A 39 -2.89 -7.28 -14.68
C GLY A 39 -2.23 -6.22 -15.57
N ASP A 40 -1.70 -6.58 -16.74
CA ASP A 40 -1.23 -5.60 -17.71
C ASP A 40 -2.37 -4.68 -18.18
N ILE A 41 -2.02 -3.42 -18.43
CA ILE A 41 -2.91 -2.46 -19.07
C ILE A 41 -2.60 -2.45 -20.58
N ILE A 42 -3.65 -2.59 -21.37
CA ILE A 42 -3.62 -2.72 -22.82
C ILE A 42 -4.54 -1.69 -23.48
N ALA A 43 -4.43 -1.58 -24.79
CA ALA A 43 -5.15 -0.61 -25.61
C ALA A 43 -5.83 -1.29 -26.80
N ALA A 44 -7.15 -1.21 -26.91
CA ALA A 44 -7.89 -1.64 -28.09
C ALA A 44 -8.21 -0.44 -28.98
N GLU A 45 -7.89 -0.53 -30.27
CA GLU A 45 -8.28 0.49 -31.23
C GLU A 45 -9.79 0.36 -31.53
N ALA A 46 -10.52 1.46 -31.41
CA ALA A 46 -11.97 1.47 -31.59
C ALA A 46 -12.46 2.76 -32.25
N LYS A 47 -13.71 2.73 -32.71
CA LYS A 47 -14.44 3.85 -33.27
C LYS A 47 -15.69 4.10 -32.45
N LEU A 48 -15.79 5.28 -31.84
CA LEU A 48 -16.90 5.63 -30.93
C LEU A 48 -17.79 6.71 -31.56
N PRO A 49 -19.12 6.57 -31.49
CA PRO A 49 -20.03 7.64 -31.85
C PRO A 49 -20.01 8.74 -30.78
N THR A 50 -20.06 9.98 -31.23
CA THR A 50 -20.25 11.18 -30.41
C THR A 50 -21.74 11.56 -30.40
N GLY A 51 -22.17 12.35 -29.41
CA GLY A 51 -23.56 12.83 -29.31
C GLY A 51 -24.04 13.64 -30.52
N GLU A 52 -23.11 14.15 -31.34
CA GLU A 52 -23.40 14.86 -32.59
C GLU A 52 -23.49 13.95 -33.83
N GLY A 53 -23.46 12.62 -33.65
CA GLY A 53 -23.52 11.64 -34.74
C GLY A 53 -22.21 11.46 -35.52
N LYS A 54 -21.12 12.13 -35.10
CA LYS A 54 -19.78 11.91 -35.69
C LYS A 54 -19.11 10.69 -35.03
N VAL A 55 -18.32 9.95 -35.80
CA VAL A 55 -17.50 8.85 -35.29
C VAL A 55 -16.06 9.32 -35.10
N ILE A 56 -15.48 9.07 -33.92
CA ILE A 56 -14.10 9.41 -33.60
C ILE A 56 -13.25 8.15 -33.44
N ASP A 57 -12.00 8.23 -33.89
CA ASP A 57 -10.98 7.19 -33.64
C ASP A 57 -10.44 7.34 -32.21
N VAL A 58 -10.53 6.26 -31.44
CA VAL A 58 -10.14 6.23 -30.03
C VAL A 58 -9.32 4.99 -29.70
N VAL A 59 -8.67 5.05 -28.55
CA VAL A 59 -8.07 3.91 -27.88
C VAL A 59 -8.86 3.63 -26.62
N VAL A 60 -9.42 2.44 -26.50
CA VAL A 60 -10.05 1.95 -25.28
C VAL A 60 -8.99 1.25 -24.42
N TRP A 61 -8.76 1.79 -23.24
CA TRP A 61 -7.81 1.26 -22.27
C TRP A 61 -8.49 0.22 -21.40
N GLY A 62 -7.83 -0.92 -21.21
CA GLY A 62 -8.37 -2.02 -20.41
C GLY A 62 -7.30 -2.71 -19.59
N ARG A 63 -7.71 -3.37 -18.51
CA ARG A 63 -6.84 -4.20 -17.68
C ARG A 63 -7.14 -5.68 -17.89
N ILE A 64 -6.12 -6.49 -18.15
CA ILE A 64 -6.26 -7.95 -18.21
C ILE A 64 -6.58 -8.46 -16.81
N MET A 65 -7.79 -9.00 -16.64
CA MET A 65 -8.24 -9.58 -15.37
C MET A 65 -7.85 -11.05 -15.27
N GLU A 66 -7.91 -11.76 -16.39
CA GLU A 66 -7.67 -13.20 -16.47
C GLU A 66 -7.11 -13.59 -17.84
N ILE A 67 -6.31 -14.66 -17.87
CA ILE A 67 -5.82 -15.30 -19.09
C ILE A 67 -6.16 -16.79 -18.98
N VAL A 68 -7.01 -17.26 -19.88
CA VAL A 68 -7.42 -18.66 -19.99
C VAL A 68 -6.63 -19.30 -21.13
N SER A 69 -5.97 -20.42 -20.87
CA SER A 69 -5.40 -21.25 -21.93
C SER A 69 -6.46 -22.23 -22.39
N SER A 70 -6.78 -22.22 -23.68
CA SER A 70 -7.76 -23.12 -24.29
C SER A 70 -7.14 -23.87 -25.46
N ASN A 71 -7.57 -25.11 -25.66
CA ASN A 71 -7.26 -25.88 -26.86
C ASN A 71 -8.53 -26.57 -27.33
N ASP A 72 -9.08 -26.08 -28.44
CA ASP A 72 -10.36 -26.59 -28.97
C ASP A 72 -10.27 -28.04 -29.45
N PHE A 73 -9.06 -28.57 -29.69
CA PHE A 73 -8.83 -29.96 -30.04
C PHE A 73 -8.70 -30.88 -28.82
N LEU A 74 -8.73 -30.32 -27.61
CA LEU A 74 -8.66 -31.06 -26.36
C LEU A 74 -9.88 -30.75 -25.48
N PRO A 75 -11.07 -31.25 -25.85
CA PRO A 75 -12.25 -31.11 -25.01
C PRO A 75 -12.08 -31.88 -23.69
N ASN A 76 -12.94 -31.56 -22.72
CA ASN A 76 -12.87 -32.13 -21.37
C ASN A 76 -13.01 -33.66 -21.40
N GLU A 77 -13.85 -34.19 -22.29
CA GLU A 77 -14.09 -35.61 -22.47
C GLU A 77 -12.82 -36.32 -22.94
N ALA A 78 -12.13 -35.78 -23.95
CA ALA A 78 -10.86 -36.35 -24.42
C ALA A 78 -9.80 -36.35 -23.32
N THR A 79 -9.76 -35.31 -22.49
CA THR A 79 -8.81 -35.23 -21.36
C THR A 79 -9.08 -36.32 -20.30
N LYS A 80 -10.35 -36.67 -20.06
CA LYS A 80 -10.71 -37.74 -19.13
C LYS A 80 -10.20 -39.09 -19.61
N GLU A 81 -10.47 -39.44 -20.87
CA GLU A 81 -10.00 -40.69 -21.48
C GLU A 81 -8.47 -40.83 -21.43
N LEU A 82 -7.73 -39.76 -21.77
CA LEU A 82 -6.26 -39.77 -21.68
C LEU A 82 -5.77 -40.01 -20.25
N THR A 83 -6.50 -39.52 -19.24
CA THR A 83 -6.14 -39.68 -17.84
C THR A 83 -6.40 -41.12 -17.36
N GLU A 84 -7.56 -41.69 -17.72
CA GLU A 84 -7.93 -43.06 -17.32
C GLU A 84 -6.98 -44.10 -17.93
N GLU A 85 -6.60 -43.91 -19.19
CA GLU A 85 -5.70 -44.81 -19.92
C GLU A 85 -4.20 -44.49 -19.71
N ASN A 86 -3.85 -43.49 -18.88
CA ASN A 86 -2.48 -43.02 -18.65
C ASN A 86 -1.70 -42.72 -19.95
N ILE A 87 -2.38 -42.13 -20.95
CA ILE A 87 -1.78 -41.79 -22.24
C ILE A 87 -1.22 -40.36 -22.18
N ASP A 88 0.08 -40.23 -22.48
CA ASP A 88 0.68 -38.90 -22.69
C ASP A 88 0.12 -38.30 -23.99
N ILE A 89 -0.41 -37.09 -23.88
CA ILE A 89 -0.97 -36.34 -25.01
C ILE A 89 0.05 -36.13 -26.15
N GLN A 90 1.36 -36.11 -25.86
CA GLN A 90 2.43 -36.03 -26.88
C GLN A 90 2.44 -37.25 -27.81
N ASN A 91 1.90 -38.38 -27.36
CA ASN A 91 1.80 -39.62 -28.13
C ASN A 91 0.49 -39.70 -28.94
N THR A 92 -0.32 -38.64 -28.94
CA THR A 92 -1.58 -38.57 -29.67
C THR A 92 -1.45 -37.74 -30.94
N ILE A 93 -2.42 -37.87 -31.86
CA ILE A 93 -2.53 -37.03 -33.05
C ILE A 93 -3.09 -35.61 -32.75
N LEU A 94 -3.39 -35.30 -31.48
CA LEU A 94 -4.01 -34.03 -31.13
C LEU A 94 -2.99 -32.89 -31.24
N PRO A 95 -3.36 -31.76 -31.88
CA PRO A 95 -2.45 -30.64 -32.06
C PRO A 95 -2.20 -29.90 -30.74
N LEU A 96 -1.03 -30.15 -30.14
CA LEU A 96 -0.54 -29.48 -28.93
C LEU A 96 -0.01 -28.06 -29.16
N THR A 97 0.25 -27.71 -30.42
CA THR A 97 0.76 -26.39 -30.80
C THR A 97 -0.33 -25.32 -30.83
N LYS A 98 -1.61 -25.70 -30.74
CA LYS A 98 -2.78 -24.82 -30.80
C LYS A 98 -3.37 -24.48 -29.43
N ASN A 99 -2.51 -24.36 -28.41
CA ASN A 99 -2.93 -23.75 -27.15
C ASN A 99 -3.05 -22.24 -27.36
N ASP A 100 -4.29 -21.77 -27.40
CA ASP A 100 -4.65 -20.36 -27.53
C ASP A 100 -4.76 -19.72 -26.14
N SER A 101 -4.36 -18.45 -26.05
CA SER A 101 -4.51 -17.66 -24.83
C SER A 101 -5.65 -16.67 -25.03
N ILE A 102 -6.74 -16.85 -24.31
CA ILE A 102 -7.90 -15.95 -24.33
C ILE A 102 -7.81 -15.07 -23.09
N CYS A 103 -7.78 -13.75 -23.28
CA CYS A 103 -7.73 -12.79 -22.19
C CYS A 103 -9.10 -12.17 -21.93
N MET A 104 -9.49 -12.07 -20.66
CA MET A 104 -10.65 -11.28 -20.23
C MET A 104 -10.18 -9.92 -19.76
N VAL A 105 -10.77 -8.86 -20.31
CA VAL A 105 -10.34 -7.48 -20.11
C VAL A 105 -11.48 -6.65 -19.57
N LYS A 106 -11.18 -5.88 -18.52
CA LYS A 106 -12.07 -4.85 -17.99
C LYS A 106 -11.71 -3.48 -18.56
N ASN A 107 -12.69 -2.80 -19.12
CA ASN A 107 -12.56 -1.45 -19.67
C ASN A 107 -12.39 -0.43 -18.54
N LEU A 108 -11.42 0.47 -18.71
CA LEU A 108 -11.12 1.54 -17.77
C LEU A 108 -11.65 2.90 -18.29
N GLY A 109 -11.68 3.07 -19.60
CA GLY A 109 -12.02 4.31 -20.26
C GLY A 109 -11.37 4.38 -21.63
N TYR A 110 -11.60 5.46 -22.37
CA TYR A 110 -10.96 5.71 -23.65
C TYR A 110 -10.25 7.06 -23.69
N THR A 111 -9.31 7.19 -24.63
CA THR A 111 -8.70 8.47 -25.03
C THR A 111 -8.80 8.60 -26.56
N LYS A 112 -8.77 9.83 -27.09
CA LYS A 112 -8.65 10.04 -28.54
C LYS A 112 -7.37 9.41 -29.06
N ASN A 113 -7.42 8.79 -30.23
CA ASN A 113 -6.24 8.19 -30.87
C ASN A 113 -5.50 9.21 -31.74
N CYS A 114 -4.98 10.27 -31.12
CA CYS A 114 -4.26 11.34 -31.81
C CYS A 114 -3.07 11.80 -30.97
N VAL A 115 -1.92 11.99 -31.61
CA VAL A 115 -0.74 12.59 -30.96
C VAL A 115 -1.04 14.02 -30.53
N GLY A 116 -0.55 14.41 -29.34
CA GLY A 116 -0.67 15.77 -28.80
C GLY A 116 -1.96 16.06 -28.01
N GLU A 117 -2.96 15.18 -28.07
CA GLU A 117 -4.16 15.28 -27.24
C GLU A 117 -3.87 14.88 -25.79
N LYS A 118 -4.62 15.48 -24.86
CA LYS A 118 -4.46 15.17 -23.43
C LYS A 118 -4.97 13.77 -23.13
N MET A 119 -4.12 12.90 -22.60
CA MET A 119 -4.49 11.56 -22.17
C MET A 119 -5.29 11.58 -20.86
N VAL A 120 -6.58 11.88 -20.94
CA VAL A 120 -7.50 11.74 -19.79
C VAL A 120 -8.52 10.67 -20.14
N LEU A 121 -8.68 9.69 -19.26
CA LEU A 121 -9.67 8.63 -19.44
C LEU A 121 -11.08 9.21 -19.38
N ILE A 122 -11.84 8.95 -20.44
CA ILE A 122 -13.27 9.25 -20.54
C ILE A 122 -14.04 7.92 -20.43
N PRO A 123 -15.20 7.88 -19.75
CA PRO A 123 -16.01 6.67 -19.68
C PRO A 123 -16.37 6.14 -21.07
N VAL A 124 -16.23 4.83 -21.28
CA VAL A 124 -16.64 4.17 -22.52
C VAL A 124 -18.16 4.18 -22.61
N ASN A 125 -18.71 4.61 -23.75
CA ASN A 125 -20.15 4.66 -24.02
C ASN A 125 -20.57 3.77 -25.20
N TYR A 126 -19.62 3.10 -25.85
CA TYR A 126 -19.85 2.20 -26.96
C TYR A 126 -18.80 1.09 -26.93
N PRO A 127 -19.17 -0.18 -27.16
CA PRO A 127 -18.23 -1.30 -27.07
C PRO A 127 -17.12 -1.21 -28.10
N VAL A 128 -15.99 -1.85 -27.81
CA VAL A 128 -14.93 -2.09 -28.80
C VAL A 128 -15.48 -2.96 -29.94
N SER A 129 -14.93 -2.83 -31.14
CA SER A 129 -15.41 -3.64 -32.28
C SER A 129 -14.88 -5.08 -32.19
N PRO A 130 -15.71 -6.10 -32.46
CA PRO A 130 -15.23 -7.45 -32.73
C PRO A 130 -14.19 -7.43 -33.86
N GLY A 131 -13.12 -8.22 -33.73
CA GLY A 131 -12.01 -8.18 -34.68
C GLY A 131 -11.07 -6.97 -34.53
N GLY A 132 -11.33 -6.07 -33.57
CA GLY A 132 -10.49 -4.91 -33.29
C GLY A 132 -9.07 -5.31 -32.84
N VAL A 133 -8.08 -4.51 -33.22
CA VAL A 133 -6.68 -4.77 -32.87
C VAL A 133 -6.42 -4.36 -31.43
N VAL A 134 -5.81 -5.26 -30.67
CA VAL A 134 -5.31 -5.00 -29.32
C VAL A 134 -3.81 -4.74 -29.37
N LYS A 135 -3.39 -3.66 -28.74
CA LYS A 135 -2.03 -3.13 -28.69
C LYS A 135 -1.49 -3.14 -27.26
N TYR A 136 -0.17 -3.26 -27.14
CA TYR A 136 0.56 -3.08 -25.89
C TYR A 136 1.18 -1.68 -25.83
N PRO A 137 0.66 -0.78 -24.97
CA PRO A 137 1.12 0.60 -24.91
C PRO A 137 2.60 0.73 -24.51
N ALA A 138 3.29 1.72 -25.07
CA ALA A 138 4.63 2.08 -24.61
C ALA A 138 4.60 2.59 -23.16
N SER A 139 5.68 2.39 -22.40
CA SER A 139 5.73 2.74 -20.97
C SER A 139 5.54 4.23 -20.73
N LYS A 140 6.09 5.07 -21.62
CA LYS A 140 5.93 6.52 -21.61
C LYS A 140 4.46 6.94 -21.71
N ASP A 141 3.71 6.33 -22.62
CA ASP A 141 2.31 6.67 -22.88
C ASP A 141 1.41 6.22 -21.74
N LEU A 142 1.60 4.99 -21.26
CA LEU A 142 0.86 4.48 -20.10
C LEU A 142 1.18 5.28 -18.81
N GLY A 143 2.43 5.67 -18.61
CA GLY A 143 2.82 6.55 -17.50
C GLY A 143 2.19 7.94 -17.60
N THR A 144 2.07 8.48 -18.82
CA THR A 144 1.41 9.77 -19.08
C THR A 144 -0.09 9.69 -18.79
N LEU A 145 -0.74 8.59 -19.19
CA LEU A 145 -2.16 8.33 -18.91
C LEU A 145 -2.44 8.25 -17.41
N LEU A 146 -1.67 7.43 -16.68
CA LEU A 146 -1.91 7.18 -15.25
C LEU A 146 -1.61 8.40 -14.38
N ASN A 147 -0.62 9.19 -14.78
CA ASN A 147 -0.21 10.39 -14.05
C ASN A 147 -0.73 11.69 -14.70
N ALA A 148 -1.79 11.59 -15.49
CA ALA A 148 -2.37 12.72 -16.19
C ALA A 148 -2.83 13.82 -15.22
N GLY A 149 -2.40 15.06 -15.48
CA GLY A 149 -2.81 16.22 -14.67
C GLY A 149 -2.13 16.33 -13.30
N MET A 150 -1.01 15.64 -13.08
CA MET A 150 -0.27 15.64 -11.82
C MET A 150 0.73 16.80 -11.67
N ASN A 151 1.12 17.46 -12.76
CA ASN A 151 2.20 18.46 -12.79
C ASN A 151 2.01 19.62 -11.80
N ASN A 152 0.77 20.03 -11.53
CA ASN A 152 0.45 21.18 -10.65
C ASN A 152 -0.21 20.74 -9.33
N LYS A 153 -0.08 19.47 -8.95
CA LYS A 153 -0.88 18.86 -7.88
C LYS A 153 -0.06 18.22 -6.76
N ASN A 154 1.21 18.63 -6.66
CA ASN A 154 2.16 18.12 -5.68
C ASN A 154 2.21 16.58 -5.69
N PRO A 155 2.75 15.96 -6.77
CA PRO A 155 2.69 14.51 -6.95
C PRO A 155 3.47 13.77 -5.88
N LEU A 156 2.81 12.87 -5.15
CA LEU A 156 3.39 11.97 -4.16
C LEU A 156 3.61 10.60 -4.79
N PHE A 157 4.82 10.09 -4.69
CA PHE A 157 5.16 8.80 -5.28
C PHE A 157 4.73 7.64 -4.38
N ILE A 158 3.76 6.84 -4.83
CA ILE A 158 3.21 5.73 -4.04
C ILE A 158 3.78 4.36 -4.39
N GLY A 159 4.35 4.19 -5.59
CA GLY A 159 4.90 2.92 -6.05
C GLY A 159 4.88 2.79 -7.56
N HIS A 160 4.96 1.55 -8.04
CA HIS A 160 4.90 1.22 -9.46
C HIS A 160 3.75 0.26 -9.74
N LEU A 161 3.38 0.10 -11.00
CA LEU A 161 2.45 -0.96 -11.39
C LEU A 161 3.07 -2.33 -11.11
N VAL A 162 2.26 -3.25 -10.58
CA VAL A 162 2.69 -4.63 -10.28
C VAL A 162 3.19 -5.34 -11.55
N ALA A 163 2.48 -5.16 -12.66
CA ALA A 163 2.81 -5.79 -13.92
C ALA A 163 3.92 -5.05 -14.69
N ARG A 164 4.08 -3.74 -14.48
CA ARG A 164 5.05 -2.89 -15.19
C ARG A 164 5.80 -2.00 -14.20
N LYS A 165 6.86 -2.58 -13.59
CA LYS A 165 7.65 -1.93 -12.53
C LYS A 165 8.40 -0.68 -13.00
N ASP A 166 8.55 -0.52 -14.31
CA ASP A 166 9.11 0.65 -14.98
C ASP A 166 8.15 1.84 -15.05
N ILE A 167 6.91 1.70 -14.56
CA ILE A 167 5.90 2.75 -14.56
C ILE A 167 5.59 3.17 -13.14
N ASP A 168 6.05 4.36 -12.80
CA ASP A 168 5.78 5.04 -11.54
C ASP A 168 4.33 5.52 -11.47
N VAL A 169 3.74 5.38 -10.29
CA VAL A 169 2.38 5.83 -9.99
C VAL A 169 2.45 6.90 -8.90
N PHE A 170 1.80 8.02 -9.19
CA PHE A 170 1.72 9.15 -8.28
C PHE A 170 0.28 9.43 -7.88
N VAL A 171 0.10 10.03 -6.70
CA VAL A 171 -1.19 10.57 -6.23
C VAL A 171 -1.02 12.05 -5.85
N SER A 172 -2.08 12.84 -5.99
CA SER A 172 -2.02 14.27 -5.70
C SER A 172 -2.04 14.51 -4.19
N ALA A 173 -1.01 15.18 -3.65
CA ALA A 173 -1.01 15.61 -2.24
C ALA A 173 -2.20 16.55 -1.96
N ASP A 174 -2.45 17.50 -2.85
CA ASP A 174 -3.51 18.50 -2.68
C ASP A 174 -4.88 17.84 -2.55
N ASN A 175 -5.18 16.86 -3.41
CA ASN A 175 -6.42 16.09 -3.32
C ASN A 175 -6.47 15.24 -2.05
N MET A 176 -5.36 14.59 -1.66
CA MET A 176 -5.30 13.75 -0.47
C MET A 176 -5.57 14.56 0.81
N VAL A 177 -5.01 15.77 0.91
CA VAL A 177 -5.17 16.64 2.08
C VAL A 177 -6.54 17.30 2.09
N SER A 178 -7.09 17.68 0.93
CA SER A 178 -8.37 18.40 0.84
C SER A 178 -9.62 17.53 0.88
N ARG A 179 -9.57 16.26 0.43
CA ARG A 179 -10.77 15.40 0.27
C ARG A 179 -10.87 14.24 1.26
N HIS A 180 -9.98 14.20 2.25
CA HIS A 180 -9.75 13.06 3.15
C HIS A 180 -9.36 11.77 2.42
N VAL A 181 -8.60 10.89 3.09
CA VAL A 181 -8.15 9.61 2.53
C VAL A 181 -8.36 8.52 3.56
N LEU A 182 -8.90 7.39 3.10
CA LEU A 182 -9.06 6.18 3.89
C LEU A 182 -8.09 5.10 3.39
N VAL A 183 -7.21 4.64 4.28
CA VAL A 183 -6.27 3.53 4.00
C VAL A 183 -6.71 2.30 4.79
N ILE A 184 -7.25 1.31 4.09
CA ILE A 184 -7.75 0.05 4.68
C ILE A 184 -6.90 -1.13 4.26
N GLY A 185 -6.80 -2.12 5.14
CA GLY A 185 -6.09 -3.36 4.88
C GLY A 185 -5.93 -4.19 6.14
N MET A 186 -5.98 -5.52 5.97
CA MET A 186 -5.79 -6.51 7.04
C MET A 186 -4.38 -6.42 7.66
N THR A 187 -4.16 -7.03 8.81
CA THR A 187 -2.81 -7.14 9.40
C THR A 187 -1.87 -7.83 8.40
N GLY A 188 -0.65 -7.30 8.26
CA GLY A 188 0.33 -7.81 7.27
C GLY A 188 0.15 -7.32 5.83
N SER A 189 -0.97 -6.65 5.48
CA SER A 189 -1.21 -6.13 4.11
C SER A 189 -0.31 -4.95 3.69
N GLY A 190 0.50 -4.42 4.60
CA GLY A 190 1.38 -3.28 4.31
C GLY A 190 0.79 -1.90 4.61
N LYS A 191 -0.36 -1.79 5.29
CA LYS A 191 -0.97 -0.51 5.71
C LYS A 191 0.04 0.47 6.36
N SER A 192 0.73 0.03 7.42
CA SER A 192 1.71 0.89 8.12
C SER A 192 2.93 1.24 7.25
N VAL A 193 3.26 0.42 6.25
CA VAL A 193 4.35 0.71 5.28
C VAL A 193 3.89 1.80 4.30
N TRP A 194 2.67 1.68 3.78
CA TRP A 194 2.08 2.67 2.89
C TRP A 194 1.94 4.03 3.58
N VAL A 195 1.42 4.06 4.81
CA VAL A 195 1.27 5.29 5.60
C VAL A 195 2.63 5.97 5.81
N ARG A 196 3.67 5.23 6.22
CA ARG A 196 5.02 5.76 6.38
C ARG A 196 5.58 6.36 5.08
N ARG A 197 5.30 5.74 3.94
CA ARG A 197 5.69 6.27 2.62
C ARG A 197 4.96 7.56 2.29
N ALA A 198 3.64 7.60 2.45
CA ALA A 198 2.84 8.80 2.21
C ALA A 198 3.29 9.96 3.11
N VAL A 199 3.51 9.71 4.42
CA VAL A 199 4.03 10.70 5.36
C VAL A 199 5.40 11.21 4.90
N ARG A 200 6.32 10.34 4.49
CA ARG A 200 7.64 10.75 3.99
C ARG A 200 7.54 11.68 2.77
N GLU A 201 6.69 11.34 1.80
CA GLU A 201 6.48 12.15 0.59
C GLU A 201 5.84 13.51 0.93
N LEU A 202 4.91 13.54 1.89
CA LEU A 202 4.30 14.78 2.37
C LEU A 202 5.32 15.66 3.13
N MET A 203 6.20 15.06 3.95
CA MET A 203 7.28 15.78 4.63
C MET A 203 8.26 16.41 3.64
N GLN A 204 8.62 15.70 2.56
CA GLN A 204 9.46 16.25 1.49
C GLN A 204 8.89 17.53 0.89
N LYS A 205 7.56 17.59 0.77
CA LYS A 205 6.83 18.75 0.25
C LYS A 205 6.42 19.75 1.35
N GLN A 206 6.98 19.62 2.55
CA GLN A 206 6.78 20.53 3.68
C GLN A 206 5.31 20.68 4.14
N TYR A 207 4.47 19.67 3.92
CA TYR A 207 3.13 19.67 4.49
C TYR A 207 3.20 19.49 6.02
N PRO A 208 2.41 20.24 6.81
CA PRO A 208 2.27 19.99 8.24
C PRO A 208 1.51 18.69 8.48
N ILE A 209 2.02 17.85 9.39
CA ILE A 209 1.46 16.52 9.66
C ILE A 209 1.27 16.34 11.16
N LEU A 210 0.07 15.93 11.55
CA LEU A 210 -0.23 15.41 12.88
C LEU A 210 -0.52 13.93 12.78
N ILE A 211 0.20 13.11 13.54
CA ILE A 211 0.00 11.66 13.60
C ILE A 211 -0.51 11.31 14.99
N ILE A 212 -1.67 10.67 15.05
CA ILE A 212 -2.20 10.05 16.26
C ILE A 212 -1.95 8.56 16.14
N ASP A 213 -1.03 8.04 16.95
CA ASP A 213 -0.53 6.68 16.83
C ASP A 213 -0.68 5.91 18.15
N PRO A 214 -1.81 5.23 18.36
CA PRO A 214 -2.05 4.49 19.60
C PRO A 214 -1.14 3.28 19.77
N HIS A 215 -0.58 2.73 18.68
CA HIS A 215 0.27 1.54 18.70
C HIS A 215 1.77 1.85 18.64
N GLY A 216 2.14 3.05 18.19
CA GLY A 216 3.53 3.49 18.05
C GLY A 216 4.23 3.00 16.77
N ASP A 217 3.48 2.49 15.79
CA ASP A 217 3.99 1.97 14.50
C ASP A 217 4.83 3.00 13.70
N ASN A 218 4.58 4.29 13.91
CA ASN A 218 5.16 5.41 13.19
C ASN A 218 6.31 6.08 13.96
N LEU A 219 6.66 5.62 15.18
CA LEU A 219 7.79 6.18 15.94
C LEU A 219 9.12 6.07 15.17
N GLY A 220 9.26 5.05 14.32
CA GLY A 220 10.41 4.90 13.43
C GLY A 220 10.57 6.03 12.40
N ILE A 221 9.51 6.78 12.09
CA ILE A 221 9.60 7.97 11.23
C ILE A 221 10.48 9.03 11.91
N VAL A 222 10.37 9.24 13.22
CA VAL A 222 11.10 10.31 13.92
C VAL A 222 12.61 10.09 13.84
N GLN A 223 13.07 8.86 14.07
CA GLN A 223 14.50 8.53 14.00
C GLN A 223 15.07 8.75 12.58
N LYS A 224 14.32 8.33 11.55
CA LYS A 224 14.74 8.48 10.15
C LYS A 224 14.63 9.92 9.67
N ALA A 225 13.62 10.65 10.12
CA ALA A 225 13.39 12.02 9.71
C ALA A 225 14.49 12.95 10.23
N LYS A 226 15.08 12.72 11.40
CA LYS A 226 16.29 13.46 11.83
C LYS A 226 17.45 13.37 10.84
N LYS A 227 17.56 12.25 10.09
CA LYS A 227 18.60 12.04 9.08
C LYS A 227 18.19 12.58 7.70
N LEU A 228 16.94 12.36 7.32
CA LEU A 228 16.43 12.68 5.98
C LEU A 228 15.91 14.12 5.83
N PHE A 229 15.50 14.72 6.95
CA PHE A 229 14.83 16.02 7.04
C PHE A 229 15.38 16.80 8.25
N PRO A 230 16.67 17.16 8.26
CA PRO A 230 17.32 17.76 9.43
C PRO A 230 16.69 19.10 9.84
N ASP A 231 16.15 19.85 8.89
CA ASP A 231 15.54 21.16 9.13
C ASP A 231 14.08 21.07 9.63
N HIS A 232 13.47 19.88 9.61
CA HIS A 232 12.08 19.71 10.03
C HIS A 232 11.96 19.64 11.55
N LYS A 233 11.06 20.46 12.10
CA LYS A 233 10.75 20.46 13.53
C LYS A 233 9.75 19.36 13.87
N ILE A 234 10.22 18.29 14.50
CA ILE A 234 9.38 17.17 14.96
C ILE A 234 9.20 17.24 16.47
N LYS A 235 7.95 17.29 16.92
CA LYS A 235 7.58 17.22 18.34
C LYS A 235 6.89 15.89 18.62
N LEU A 236 7.35 15.20 19.66
CA LEU A 236 6.72 13.99 20.18
C LEU A 236 5.90 14.35 21.41
N PHE A 237 4.63 13.97 21.39
CA PHE A 237 3.74 14.08 22.54
C PHE A 237 3.45 12.68 23.04
N TYR A 238 3.83 12.41 24.27
CA TYR A 238 3.45 11.19 24.97
C TYR A 238 2.29 11.52 25.90
N PRO A 239 1.26 10.66 25.98
CA PRO A 239 0.22 10.84 26.98
C PRO A 239 0.86 10.85 28.36
N LYS A 240 0.60 11.90 29.13
CA LYS A 240 1.00 11.92 30.54
C LYS A 240 0.05 11.01 31.30
N ILE A 241 0.59 9.90 31.79
CA ILE A 241 -0.12 9.09 32.79
C ILE A 241 -0.03 9.87 34.10
N SER A 242 -1.18 10.34 34.58
CA SER A 242 -1.37 10.97 35.88
C SER A 242 -2.34 10.14 36.70
N ALA A 243 -2.08 9.99 37.99
CA ALA A 243 -3.06 9.43 38.91
C ALA A 243 -3.87 10.56 39.58
N PRO A 244 -5.08 10.29 40.08
CA PRO A 244 -5.71 11.17 41.06
C PRO A 244 -4.85 11.27 42.33
N LYS A 245 -4.95 12.37 43.08
CA LYS A 245 -4.23 12.55 44.36
C LYS A 245 -4.48 11.33 45.26
N ASN A 246 -3.41 10.83 45.91
CA ASN A 246 -3.49 9.72 46.87
C ASN A 246 -4.00 8.35 46.37
N ASN A 247 -4.10 8.12 45.06
CA ASN A 247 -4.57 6.82 44.57
C ASN A 247 -3.43 5.78 44.47
N LYS A 248 -2.93 5.34 45.64
CA LYS A 248 -1.80 4.41 45.80
C LYS A 248 -2.03 3.09 45.08
N GLU A 249 -3.27 2.60 45.08
CA GLU A 249 -3.67 1.36 44.40
C GLU A 249 -3.51 1.46 42.88
N VAL A 250 -3.86 2.60 42.29
CA VAL A 250 -3.70 2.81 40.84
C VAL A 250 -2.22 2.84 40.48
N ILE A 251 -1.38 3.51 41.29
CA ILE A 251 0.06 3.57 41.07
C ILE A 251 0.70 2.18 41.22
N PHE A 252 0.33 1.45 42.27
CA PHE A 252 0.77 0.07 42.48
C PHE A 252 0.39 -0.81 41.29
N THR A 253 -0.88 -0.76 40.87
CA THR A 253 -1.41 -1.52 39.73
C THR A 253 -0.67 -1.19 38.43
N LEU A 254 -0.33 0.08 38.21
CA LEU A 254 0.43 0.51 37.02
C LEU A 254 1.87 -0.01 37.07
N ILE A 255 2.54 0.03 38.22
CA ILE A 255 3.89 -0.51 38.39
C ILE A 255 3.87 -2.04 38.21
N GLU A 256 2.87 -2.72 38.74
CA GLU A 256 2.71 -4.17 38.62
C GLU A 256 2.42 -4.60 37.18
N LYS A 257 1.49 -3.92 36.49
CA LYS A 257 1.07 -4.30 35.12
C LYS A 257 2.06 -3.87 34.03
N LEU A 258 2.78 -2.76 34.23
CA LEU A 258 3.70 -2.20 33.23
C LEU A 258 5.17 -2.48 33.54
N GLY A 259 5.49 -2.89 34.77
CA GLY A 259 6.85 -3.18 35.23
C GLY A 259 7.20 -4.66 35.23
N ASN A 260 8.40 -4.97 35.72
CA ASN A 260 8.82 -6.35 35.96
C ASN A 260 8.12 -6.91 37.20
N LYS A 261 7.82 -8.21 37.20
CA LYS A 261 7.32 -8.90 38.39
C LYS A 261 8.32 -8.76 39.53
N LEU A 262 7.84 -8.25 40.67
CA LEU A 262 8.61 -8.15 41.91
C LEU A 262 8.43 -9.42 42.74
N THR A 263 9.39 -9.70 43.64
CA THR A 263 9.23 -10.73 44.66
C THR A 263 8.34 -10.23 45.80
N GLU A 264 7.82 -11.14 46.63
CA GLU A 264 6.97 -10.79 47.77
C GLU A 264 7.63 -9.78 48.74
N PRO A 265 8.91 -9.92 49.15
CA PRO A 265 9.59 -8.89 49.94
C PRO A 265 9.75 -7.54 49.22
N GLN A 266 9.89 -7.56 47.89
CA GLN A 266 9.98 -6.34 47.08
C GLN A 266 8.63 -5.64 46.98
N TYR A 267 7.51 -6.38 46.93
CA TYR A 267 6.17 -5.80 46.99
C TYR A 267 5.89 -5.17 48.35
N GLU A 268 6.27 -5.82 49.46
CA GLU A 268 6.17 -5.21 50.79
C GLU A 268 6.96 -3.90 50.87
N PHE A 269 8.19 -3.90 50.33
CA PHE A 269 9.02 -2.71 50.29
C PHE A 269 8.44 -1.60 49.39
N LEU A 270 7.86 -1.95 48.26
CA LEU A 270 7.14 -1.01 47.39
C LEU A 270 5.93 -0.41 48.11
N ASN A 271 5.13 -1.23 48.80
CA ASN A 271 3.99 -0.77 49.58
C ASN A 271 4.43 0.18 50.71
N TRP A 272 5.54 -0.12 51.37
CA TRP A 272 6.15 0.79 52.35
C TRP A 272 6.54 2.13 51.71
N LEU A 273 7.19 2.12 50.53
CA LEU A 273 7.54 3.34 49.82
C LEU A 273 6.31 4.18 49.42
N LEU A 274 5.29 3.54 48.84
CA LEU A 274 4.04 4.19 48.44
C LEU A 274 3.24 4.71 49.65
N THR A 275 3.44 4.14 50.83
CA THR A 275 2.79 4.59 52.06
C THR A 275 3.46 5.86 52.60
N ASN A 276 4.78 5.94 52.54
CA ASN A 276 5.60 7.01 53.14
C ASN A 276 5.91 8.18 52.21
N ILE A 277 5.54 8.07 50.94
CA ILE A 277 5.78 9.08 49.92
C ILE A 277 4.44 9.35 49.29
N ASP A 278 3.92 10.57 49.45
CA ASP A 278 2.64 10.93 48.86
C ASP A 278 2.81 11.35 47.40
N TYR A 279 1.81 10.98 46.59
CA TYR A 279 1.75 11.40 45.20
C TYR A 279 1.03 12.75 45.10
N GLU A 280 1.77 13.77 44.67
CA GLU A 280 1.23 15.10 44.41
C GLU A 280 0.44 15.14 43.10
N ALA A 281 -0.80 15.62 43.16
CA ALA A 281 -1.68 15.75 42.01
C ALA A 281 -1.06 16.66 40.93
N GLY A 282 -1.13 16.23 39.67
CA GLY A 282 -0.59 16.99 38.53
C GLY A 282 0.90 16.71 38.23
N THR A 283 1.60 15.96 39.07
CA THR A 283 2.97 15.49 38.77
C THR A 283 2.94 14.32 37.79
N SER A 284 3.97 14.17 36.94
CA SER A 284 4.06 12.99 36.07
C SER A 284 4.30 11.73 36.89
N LEU A 285 3.58 10.64 36.61
CA LEU A 285 3.84 9.35 37.26
C LEU A 285 5.30 8.90 37.13
N LEU A 286 5.95 9.19 35.99
CA LEU A 286 7.37 8.90 35.79
C LEU A 286 8.28 9.67 36.76
N HIS A 287 7.95 10.94 37.01
CA HIS A 287 8.67 11.75 37.99
C HIS A 287 8.49 11.16 39.39
N TYR A 288 7.27 10.78 39.76
CA TYR A 288 7.01 10.13 41.03
C TYR A 288 7.78 8.80 41.19
N ILE A 289 7.76 7.94 40.18
CA ILE A 289 8.55 6.70 40.17
C ILE A 289 10.04 6.99 40.36
N SER A 290 10.58 8.05 39.74
CA SER A 290 11.98 8.44 39.94
C SER A 290 12.30 8.82 41.39
N ILE A 291 11.36 9.48 42.09
CA ILE A 291 11.47 9.79 43.52
C ILE A 291 11.47 8.50 44.35
N LEU A 292 10.57 7.55 44.06
CA LEU A 292 10.53 6.25 44.74
C LEU A 292 11.86 5.50 44.59
N ILE A 293 12.44 5.50 43.38
CA ILE A 293 13.74 4.85 43.11
C ILE A 293 14.87 5.53 43.89
N GLN A 294 14.93 6.87 43.89
CA GLN A 294 15.93 7.61 44.67
C GLN A 294 15.85 7.26 46.16
N ARG A 295 14.64 7.22 46.71
CA ARG A 295 14.40 6.94 48.13
C ARG A 295 14.69 5.47 48.49
N SER A 296 14.36 4.54 47.58
CA SER A 296 14.75 3.13 47.66
C SER A 296 16.27 2.97 47.75
N ASN A 297 17.01 3.62 46.84
CA ASN A 297 18.46 3.54 46.80
C ASN A 297 19.12 4.14 48.05
N ALA A 298 18.60 5.27 48.55
CA ALA A 298 19.07 5.87 49.80
C ALA A 298 18.84 4.94 51.01
N ALA A 299 17.67 4.28 51.09
CA ALA A 299 17.39 3.31 52.15
C ALA A 299 18.33 2.10 52.09
N ALA A 300 18.62 1.60 50.89
CA ALA A 300 19.57 0.50 50.69
C ALA A 300 21.01 0.89 51.08
N ALA A 301 21.45 2.09 50.71
CA ALA A 301 22.78 2.61 51.08
C ALA A 301 22.95 2.75 52.60
N ASN A 302 21.94 3.27 53.29
CA ASN A 302 21.94 3.40 54.76
C ASN A 302 21.97 2.04 55.47
N LYS A 303 21.37 1.00 54.88
CA LYS A 303 21.41 -0.35 55.45
C LYS A 303 22.78 -1.00 55.26
N ARG A 304 23.43 -0.77 54.10
CA ARG A 304 24.80 -1.24 53.82
C ARG A 304 25.85 -0.55 54.71
N SER A 305 25.73 0.76 54.93
CA SER A 305 26.65 1.50 55.81
C SER A 305 26.55 1.02 57.27
N LYS A 306 25.33 0.77 57.75
CA LYS A 306 25.09 0.20 59.09
C LYS A 306 25.66 -1.23 59.24
N SER A 307 25.56 -2.06 58.21
CA SER A 307 26.18 -3.40 58.24
C SER A 307 27.71 -3.35 58.22
N SER A 308 28.32 -2.40 57.48
CA SER A 308 29.78 -2.23 57.47
C SER A 308 30.32 -1.66 58.79
N SER A 309 29.58 -0.78 59.46
CA SER A 309 29.98 -0.26 60.77
C SER A 309 29.88 -1.31 61.89
N SER A 310 28.94 -2.26 61.79
CA SER A 310 28.83 -3.35 62.77
C SER A 310 29.92 -4.43 62.60
N LEU A 311 30.51 -4.56 61.42
CA LEU A 311 31.63 -5.50 61.17
C LEU A 311 32.99 -4.94 61.63
N ASN A 312 33.17 -3.61 61.64
CA ASN A 312 34.40 -2.97 62.12
C ASN A 312 34.39 -2.64 63.63
N GLY A 313 33.31 -2.97 64.35
CA GLY A 313 33.17 -2.73 65.80
C GLY A 313 33.34 -3.99 66.66
N ALA A 314 33.72 -5.12 66.06
CA ALA A 314 34.02 -6.36 66.76
C ALA A 314 35.51 -6.71 66.56
N SER A 315 36.36 -6.01 67.30
CA SER A 315 37.77 -6.35 67.54
C SER A 315 38.08 -6.13 69.01
#